data_AF-A0A952NMK0-F1
#
_entry.id   AF-A0A952NMK0-F1
#
_cell.length_a   1.000
_cell.length_b   1.000
_cell.length_c   1.000
_cell.angle_alpha   90.00
_cell.angle_beta   90.00
_cell.angle_gamma   90.00
#
_symmetry.space_group_name_H-M   'P 1'
#
loop_
_entity.id
_entity.type
_entity.pdbx_description
1 polymer ?
#
loop_
_entity_poly.entity_id
_entity_poly.type
_entity_poly.pdbx_seq_one_letter_code
_entity_poly.pdbx_strand_id
1 'polypeptide(L)'
;MTMIQPASRNKLISLMALGAVVTILFSFLGAPLLRVLRNVGGGTLYWTSGAVATLVVTLLGLGPIAFLLIGIWVTIGVYGEFEDRGRAGFAAAFWSVFLGTVFSVVGPWLLFRMTGIDPNEILHQSLDNILKQMPSSQEPSSWLSGVKIDTQFLINQLPSMMAILILSSLAFALILDRRVAFLAGLRFERAASGIRLLEFRMPDFMIWVAMFSFLLSFLKIETPWVSVVALNIFNIMIAAYFFQGLAVLESAFAHYRVGFLIRLLIYVFVVGQLFFLLSVVGLVDYWVDFRRRMRGNSLPEGDHNKKERV
;
A
#
# COMPACT_ATOMS: atom_id res chain seq x y z
N MET A 1 -18.62 22.84 -23.89
CA MET A 1 -18.49 23.02 -22.42
C MET A 1 -19.70 22.34 -21.78
N THR A 2 -19.65 21.03 -21.60
CA THR A 2 -20.75 20.26 -21.00
C THR A 2 -20.76 20.49 -19.49
N MET A 3 -21.81 21.13 -18.98
CA MET A 3 -22.01 21.31 -17.54
C MET A 3 -22.03 19.96 -16.84
N ILE A 4 -21.06 19.75 -15.95
CA ILE A 4 -20.97 18.55 -15.11
C ILE A 4 -22.02 18.67 -14.01
N GLN A 5 -22.95 17.71 -13.96
CA GLN A 5 -23.87 17.62 -12.84
C GLN A 5 -23.09 17.22 -11.57
N PRO A 6 -23.19 17.98 -10.47
CA PRO A 6 -22.59 17.60 -9.21
C PRO A 6 -23.19 16.25 -8.74
N ALA A 7 -22.34 15.41 -8.13
CA ALA A 7 -22.81 14.15 -7.55
C ALA A 7 -23.94 14.41 -6.55
N SER A 8 -25.01 13.61 -6.58
CA SER A 8 -26.10 13.78 -5.64
C SER A 8 -25.62 13.51 -4.21
N ARG A 9 -26.10 14.30 -3.25
CA ARG A 9 -25.74 14.21 -1.82
C ARG A 9 -25.87 12.78 -1.27
N ASN A 10 -26.90 12.04 -1.68
CA ASN A 10 -27.12 10.67 -1.24
C ASN A 10 -26.01 9.71 -1.69
N LYS A 11 -25.48 9.87 -2.92
CA LYS A 11 -24.38 9.05 -3.42
C LYS A 11 -23.08 9.29 -2.64
N LEU A 12 -22.83 10.54 -2.24
CA LEU A 12 -21.66 10.88 -1.42
C LEU A 12 -21.76 10.26 -0.02
N ILE A 13 -22.95 10.31 0.60
CA ILE A 13 -23.19 9.69 1.91
C ILE A 13 -23.03 8.17 1.82
N SER A 14 -23.57 7.52 0.77
CA SER A 14 -23.40 6.07 0.59
C SER A 14 -21.94 5.68 0.37
N LEU A 15 -21.17 6.48 -0.38
CA LEU A 15 -19.74 6.24 -0.58
C LEU A 15 -18.93 6.40 0.69
N MET A 16 -19.28 7.39 1.52
CA MET A 16 -18.67 7.58 2.84
C MET A 16 -18.91 6.36 3.73
N ALA A 17 -20.18 5.95 3.89
CA ALA A 17 -20.53 4.82 4.76
C ALA A 17 -19.89 3.52 4.25
N LEU A 18 -19.98 3.26 2.95
CA LEU A 18 -19.39 2.07 2.33
C LEU A 18 -17.87 2.08 2.45
N GLY A 19 -17.21 3.21 2.17
CA GLY A 19 -15.76 3.36 2.28
C GLY A 19 -15.28 3.07 3.70
N ALA A 20 -15.92 3.66 4.71
CA ALA A 20 -15.59 3.43 6.11
C ALA A 20 -15.79 1.95 6.52
N VAL A 21 -16.93 1.35 6.17
CA VAL A 21 -17.22 -0.06 6.49
C VAL A 21 -16.24 -1.01 5.81
N VAL A 22 -15.96 -0.81 4.52
CA VAL A 22 -14.99 -1.64 3.79
C VAL A 22 -13.58 -1.47 4.34
N THR A 23 -13.18 -0.25 4.75
CA THR A 23 -11.89 -0.04 5.43
C THR A 23 -11.85 -0.76 6.78
N ILE A 24 -12.93 -0.77 7.57
CA ILE A 24 -12.96 -1.50 8.85
C ILE A 24 -12.83 -3.02 8.62
N LEU A 25 -13.54 -3.56 7.63
CA LEU A 25 -13.58 -5.00 7.38
C LEU A 25 -12.32 -5.53 6.66
N PHE A 26 -11.78 -4.76 5.72
CA PHE A 26 -10.75 -5.23 4.79
C PHE A 26 -9.51 -4.33 4.76
N SER A 27 -9.41 -3.33 5.65
CA SER A 27 -8.30 -2.37 5.74
C SER A 27 -8.03 -1.65 4.41
N PHE A 28 -7.09 -2.16 3.61
CA PHE A 28 -6.60 -1.49 2.41
C PHE A 28 -7.61 -1.45 1.24
N LEU A 29 -8.59 -2.37 1.17
CA LEU A 29 -9.58 -2.41 0.08
C LEU A 29 -10.60 -1.26 0.13
N GLY A 30 -10.74 -0.56 1.27
CA GLY A 30 -11.60 0.61 1.35
C GLY A 30 -10.95 1.89 0.82
N ALA A 31 -9.61 1.93 0.69
CA ALA A 31 -8.88 3.12 0.28
C ALA A 31 -9.25 3.66 -1.13
N PRO A 32 -9.53 2.83 -2.16
CA PRO A 32 -10.08 3.31 -3.43
C PRO A 32 -11.39 4.09 -3.30
N LEU A 33 -12.31 3.65 -2.43
CA LEU A 33 -13.57 4.35 -2.17
C LEU A 33 -13.33 5.70 -1.49
N LEU A 34 -12.42 5.73 -0.51
CA LEU A 34 -12.01 6.95 0.18
C LEU A 34 -11.37 7.96 -0.78
N ARG A 35 -10.58 7.50 -1.75
CA ARG A 35 -10.00 8.35 -2.79
C ARG A 35 -11.05 8.93 -3.72
N VAL A 36 -12.03 8.12 -4.14
CA VAL A 36 -13.18 8.62 -4.93
C VAL A 36 -13.98 9.66 -4.14
N LEU A 37 -14.22 9.42 -2.85
CA LEU A 37 -14.85 10.38 -1.95
C LEU A 37 -14.05 11.70 -1.88
N ARG A 38 -12.72 11.65 -1.72
CA ARG A 38 -11.85 12.83 -1.69
C ARG A 38 -11.89 13.63 -2.99
N ASN A 39 -11.91 12.93 -4.14
CA ASN A 39 -11.84 13.57 -5.45
C ASN A 39 -13.17 14.19 -5.88
N VAL A 40 -14.31 13.60 -5.49
CA VAL A 40 -15.65 14.07 -5.87
C VAL A 40 -16.25 14.99 -4.79
N GLY A 41 -16.05 14.66 -3.52
CA GLY A 41 -16.57 15.40 -2.37
C GLY A 41 -15.70 16.59 -1.92
N GLY A 42 -14.46 16.67 -2.38
CA GLY A 42 -13.49 17.68 -1.97
C GLY A 42 -12.85 17.39 -0.61
N GLY A 43 -11.87 18.22 -0.24
CA GLY A 43 -11.08 18.03 0.98
C GLY A 43 -11.87 18.21 2.28
N THR A 44 -12.75 19.20 2.36
CA THR A 44 -13.52 19.49 3.57
C THR A 44 -14.43 18.33 3.96
N LEU A 45 -15.26 17.86 3.03
CA LEU A 45 -16.15 16.72 3.25
C LEU A 45 -15.37 15.45 3.64
N TYR A 46 -14.23 15.23 2.98
CA TYR A 46 -13.37 14.09 3.25
C TYR A 46 -12.83 14.10 4.68
N TRP A 47 -12.29 15.21 5.16
CA TRP A 47 -11.76 15.29 6.53
C TRP A 47 -12.85 15.22 7.59
N THR A 48 -13.99 15.87 7.38
CA THR A 48 -15.12 15.81 8.32
C THR A 48 -15.68 14.38 8.41
N SER A 49 -15.79 13.69 7.28
CA SER A 49 -16.30 12.31 7.28
C SER A 49 -15.34 11.34 7.96
N GLY A 50 -14.03 11.51 7.78
CA GLY A 50 -13.02 10.75 8.49
C GLY A 50 -13.09 10.93 10.00
N ALA A 51 -13.17 12.19 10.45
CA ALA A 51 -13.30 12.49 11.88
C ALA A 51 -14.54 11.85 12.50
N VAL A 52 -15.69 11.91 11.81
CA VAL A 52 -16.93 11.27 12.26
C VAL A 52 -16.79 9.74 12.29
N ALA A 53 -16.25 9.14 11.24
CA ALA A 53 -16.07 7.69 11.17
C ALA A 53 -15.14 7.18 12.28
N THR A 54 -14.01 7.85 12.49
CA THR A 54 -13.08 7.55 13.59
C THR A 54 -13.76 7.69 14.95
N LEU A 55 -14.50 8.78 15.19
CA LEU A 55 -15.21 8.98 16.46
C LEU A 55 -16.19 7.84 16.73
N VAL A 56 -16.97 7.43 15.72
CA VAL A 56 -17.91 6.30 15.84
C VAL A 56 -17.17 5.02 16.21
N VAL A 57 -16.08 4.68 15.52
CA VAL A 57 -15.31 3.45 15.80
C VAL A 57 -14.70 3.49 17.20
N THR A 58 -14.22 4.64 17.65
CA THR A 58 -13.71 4.82 19.03
C THR A 58 -14.82 4.64 20.06
N LEU A 59 -16.01 5.21 19.86
CA LEU A 59 -17.16 5.05 20.76
C LEU A 59 -17.66 3.60 20.85
N LEU A 60 -17.45 2.80 19.80
CA LEU A 60 -17.74 1.37 19.79
C LEU A 60 -16.70 0.51 20.54
N GLY A 61 -15.65 1.13 21.12
CA GLY A 61 -14.60 0.42 21.85
C GLY A 61 -13.55 -0.24 20.94
N LEU A 62 -13.58 -0.01 19.63
CA LEU A 62 -12.66 -0.59 18.66
C LEU A 62 -11.39 0.28 18.49
N GLY A 63 -10.73 0.61 19.61
CA GLY A 63 -9.62 1.57 19.68
C GLY A 63 -8.50 1.32 18.66
N PRO A 64 -7.87 0.13 18.61
CA PRO A 64 -6.79 -0.15 17.66
C PRO A 64 -7.20 0.02 16.19
N ILE A 65 -8.43 -0.39 15.86
CA ILE A 65 -8.99 -0.27 14.50
C ILE A 65 -9.22 1.21 14.15
N ALA A 66 -9.63 2.03 15.12
CA ALA A 66 -9.80 3.47 14.91
C ALA A 66 -8.49 4.14 14.47
N PHE A 67 -7.34 3.78 15.07
CA PHE A 67 -6.04 4.33 14.66
C PHE A 67 -5.60 3.86 13.28
N LEU A 68 -5.86 2.60 12.93
CA LEU A 68 -5.62 2.12 11.58
C LEU A 68 -6.48 2.89 10.55
N LEU A 69 -7.76 3.12 10.88
CA LEU A 69 -8.67 3.91 10.06
C LEU A 69 -8.12 5.34 9.89
N ILE A 70 -7.67 6.00 10.96
CA ILE A 70 -7.01 7.31 10.90
C ILE A 70 -5.81 7.25 9.97
N GLY A 71 -4.92 6.26 10.12
CA GLY A 71 -3.73 6.14 9.29
C GLY A 71 -4.04 6.08 7.79
N ILE A 72 -5.00 5.23 7.40
CA ILE A 72 -5.46 5.14 6.00
C ILE A 72 -6.09 6.47 5.55
N TRP A 73 -6.93 7.07 6.38
CA TRP A 73 -7.59 8.34 6.05
C TRP A 73 -6.60 9.48 5.86
N VAL A 74 -5.61 9.57 6.74
CA VAL A 74 -4.52 10.55 6.68
C VAL A 74 -3.69 10.31 5.43
N THR A 75 -3.31 9.06 5.12
CA THR A 75 -2.52 8.77 3.92
C THR A 75 -3.24 9.19 2.64
N ILE A 76 -4.49 8.80 2.44
CA ILE A 76 -5.24 9.17 1.24
C ILE A 76 -5.53 10.69 1.21
N GLY A 77 -5.85 11.29 2.36
CA GLY A 77 -6.14 12.72 2.47
C GLY A 77 -4.94 13.61 2.18
N VAL A 78 -3.79 13.31 2.80
CA VAL A 78 -2.54 14.05 2.61
C VAL A 78 -2.04 13.89 1.18
N TYR A 79 -2.08 12.69 0.61
CA TYR A 79 -1.70 12.49 -0.80
C TYR A 79 -2.60 13.32 -1.73
N GLY A 80 -3.92 13.27 -1.54
CA GLY A 80 -4.88 14.04 -2.32
C GLY A 80 -4.67 15.56 -2.20
N GLU A 81 -4.25 16.05 -1.04
CA GLU A 81 -3.93 17.46 -0.84
C GLU A 81 -2.67 17.91 -1.59
N PHE A 82 -1.64 17.06 -1.65
CA PHE A 82 -0.47 17.31 -2.50
C PHE A 82 -0.82 17.25 -3.99
N GLU A 83 -1.70 16.32 -4.37
CA GLU A 83 -2.18 16.17 -5.75
C GLU A 83 -2.97 17.41 -6.21
N ASP A 84 -3.88 17.93 -5.39
CA ASP A 84 -4.64 19.17 -5.68
C ASP A 84 -3.72 20.39 -5.85
N ARG A 85 -2.51 20.37 -5.26
CA ARG A 85 -1.49 21.42 -5.40
C ARG A 85 -0.53 21.18 -6.57
N GLY A 86 -0.77 20.18 -7.41
CA GLY A 86 0.09 19.81 -8.54
C GLY A 86 1.43 19.19 -8.13
N ARG A 87 1.55 18.70 -6.89
CA ARG A 87 2.77 18.06 -6.34
C ARG A 87 2.61 16.55 -6.18
N ALA A 88 1.78 15.93 -7.02
CA ALA A 88 1.64 14.48 -7.06
C ALA A 88 2.96 13.86 -7.52
N GLY A 89 3.60 13.09 -6.63
CA GLY A 89 4.89 12.48 -6.91
C GLY A 89 5.35 11.59 -5.76
N PHE A 90 6.58 11.08 -5.86
CA PHE A 90 7.14 10.19 -4.85
C PHE A 90 7.19 10.83 -3.45
N ALA A 91 7.60 12.09 -3.35
CA ALA A 91 7.68 12.78 -2.06
C ALA A 91 6.31 12.87 -1.36
N ALA A 92 5.23 13.13 -2.11
CA ALA A 92 3.88 13.14 -1.58
C ALA A 92 3.43 11.74 -1.10
N ALA A 93 3.74 10.69 -1.87
CA ALA A 93 3.49 9.31 -1.46
C ALA A 93 4.27 8.92 -0.20
N PHE A 94 5.55 9.29 -0.13
CA PHE A 94 6.41 9.02 1.02
C PHE A 94 5.86 9.68 2.28
N TRP A 95 5.58 10.99 2.25
CA TRP A 95 5.08 11.72 3.42
C TRP A 95 3.69 11.27 3.85
N SER A 96 2.81 10.95 2.90
CA SER A 96 1.46 10.45 3.23
C SER A 96 1.51 9.07 3.89
N VAL A 97 2.33 8.14 3.41
CA VAL A 97 2.53 6.82 4.03
C VAL A 97 3.23 6.95 5.38
N PHE A 98 4.26 7.80 5.47
CA PHE A 98 4.98 8.06 6.72
C PHE A 98 4.03 8.59 7.80
N LEU A 99 3.28 9.65 7.52
CA LEU A 99 2.33 10.22 8.48
C LEU A 99 1.25 9.22 8.87
N GLY A 100 0.66 8.51 7.91
CA GLY A 100 -0.33 7.47 8.21
C GLY A 100 0.23 6.39 9.13
N THR A 101 1.45 5.93 8.88
CA THR A 101 2.14 4.93 9.72
C THR A 101 2.37 5.45 11.13
N VAL A 102 2.82 6.70 11.27
CA VAL A 102 3.01 7.36 12.57
C VAL A 102 1.69 7.39 13.34
N PHE A 103 0.58 7.80 12.72
CA PHE A 103 -0.72 7.79 13.39
C PHE A 103 -1.18 6.38 13.79
N SER A 104 -0.99 5.38 12.93
CA SER A 104 -1.39 3.99 13.21
C SER A 104 -0.55 3.30 14.28
N VAL A 105 0.72 3.68 14.46
CA VAL A 105 1.63 3.02 15.41
C VAL A 105 1.78 3.82 16.70
N VAL A 106 2.07 5.12 16.60
CA VAL A 106 2.31 5.99 17.76
C VAL A 106 1.01 6.32 18.47
N GLY A 107 -0.11 6.43 17.74
CA GLY A 107 -1.43 6.73 18.31
C GLY A 107 -1.88 5.72 19.38
N PRO A 108 -1.99 4.41 19.06
CA PRO A 108 -2.31 3.39 20.04
C PRO A 108 -1.31 3.33 21.19
N TRP A 109 -0.01 3.42 20.86
CA TRP A 109 1.06 3.36 21.86
C TRP A 109 0.94 4.49 22.89
N LEU A 110 0.67 5.72 22.44
CA LEU A 110 0.47 6.87 23.30
C LEU A 110 -0.80 6.73 24.14
N LEU A 111 -1.89 6.24 23.55
CA LEU A 111 -3.15 6.03 24.26
C LEU A 111 -2.98 5.02 25.40
N PHE A 112 -2.31 3.90 25.15
CA PHE A 112 -2.02 2.91 26.19
C PHE A 112 -1.14 3.47 27.31
N ARG A 113 -0.12 4.26 26.97
CA ARG A 113 0.70 4.95 27.98
C ARG A 113 -0.11 5.94 28.82
N MET A 114 -1.04 6.67 28.21
CA MET A 114 -1.91 7.62 28.92
C MET A 114 -2.91 6.92 29.84
N THR A 115 -3.38 5.72 29.49
CA THR A 115 -4.26 4.91 30.34
C THR A 115 -3.50 4.12 31.40
N GLY A 116 -2.16 4.22 31.46
CA GLY A 116 -1.32 3.51 32.42
C GLY A 116 -1.13 2.03 32.11
N ILE A 117 -1.46 1.57 30.90
CA ILE A 117 -1.31 0.17 30.49
C ILE A 117 -0.03 0.03 29.68
N ASP A 118 0.80 -0.98 29.97
CA ASP A 118 2.00 -1.25 29.17
C ASP A 118 1.59 -1.78 27.77
N PRO A 119 1.92 -1.06 26.68
CA PRO A 119 1.59 -1.49 25.32
C PRO A 119 2.14 -2.87 24.98
N ASN A 120 3.33 -3.20 25.48
CA ASN A 120 3.98 -4.47 25.16
C ASN A 120 3.22 -5.63 25.80
N GLU A 121 2.75 -5.46 27.03
CA GLU A 121 1.99 -6.50 27.74
C GLU A 121 0.67 -6.82 27.03
N ILE A 122 -0.09 -5.80 26.60
CA ILE A 122 -1.33 -6.00 25.82
C ILE A 122 -1.03 -6.75 24.52
N LEU A 123 0.04 -6.37 23.82
CA LEU A 123 0.42 -7.01 22.56
C LEU A 123 0.82 -8.47 22.78
N HIS A 124 1.63 -8.77 23.79
CA HIS A 124 1.98 -10.14 24.15
C HIS A 124 0.74 -10.96 24.49
N GLN A 125 -0.15 -10.45 25.35
CA GLN A 125 -1.39 -11.13 25.70
C GLN A 125 -2.29 -11.37 24.48
N SER A 126 -2.40 -10.38 23.59
CA SER A 126 -3.21 -10.49 22.37
C SER A 126 -2.65 -11.53 21.40
N LEU A 127 -1.33 -11.54 21.21
CA LEU A 127 -0.65 -12.54 20.38
C LEU A 127 -0.78 -13.94 20.99
N ASP A 128 -0.59 -14.09 22.29
CA ASP A 128 -0.75 -15.37 22.97
C ASP A 128 -2.18 -15.89 22.87
N ASN A 129 -3.18 -15.02 22.98
CA ASN A 129 -4.58 -15.39 22.79
C ASN A 129 -4.87 -15.84 21.36
N ILE A 130 -4.32 -15.15 20.35
CA ILE A 130 -4.45 -15.55 18.94
C ILE A 130 -3.76 -16.90 18.71
N LEU A 131 -2.55 -17.07 19.23
CA LEU A 131 -1.79 -18.32 19.08
C LEU A 131 -2.51 -19.50 19.75
N LYS A 132 -3.11 -19.32 20.93
CA LYS A 132 -3.91 -20.34 21.62
C LYS A 132 -5.19 -20.72 20.90
N GLN A 133 -5.76 -19.81 20.10
CA GLN A 133 -6.96 -20.07 19.30
C GLN A 133 -6.65 -20.79 17.99
N MET A 134 -5.39 -20.86 17.56
CA MET A 134 -5.03 -21.62 16.36
C MET A 134 -5.08 -23.13 16.67
N PRO A 135 -5.81 -23.94 15.88
CA PRO A 135 -5.95 -25.39 16.10
C PRO A 135 -4.62 -26.17 16.17
N SER A 136 -3.54 -25.59 15.65
CA SER A 136 -2.18 -26.14 15.63
C SER A 136 -1.38 -25.91 16.93
N SER A 137 -1.90 -25.20 17.93
CA SER A 137 -1.14 -24.88 19.15
C SER A 137 -1.21 -25.94 20.25
N GLN A 138 -2.12 -26.92 20.16
CA GLN A 138 -2.25 -27.98 21.16
C GLN A 138 -1.57 -29.29 20.74
N GLU A 139 -1.42 -29.53 19.44
CA GLU A 139 -0.65 -30.63 18.87
C GLU A 139 0.05 -30.05 17.63
N PRO A 140 1.35 -29.70 17.70
CA PRO A 140 2.07 -29.27 16.52
C PRO A 140 2.04 -30.45 15.54
N SER A 141 1.19 -30.35 14.52
CA SER A 141 1.26 -31.24 13.37
C SER A 141 2.72 -31.41 12.99
N SER A 142 3.19 -32.64 12.78
CA SER A 142 4.61 -33.02 12.71
C SER A 142 5.53 -32.17 11.80
N TRP A 143 4.98 -31.34 10.90
CA TRP A 143 5.69 -30.37 10.07
C TRP A 143 5.94 -28.99 10.71
N LEU A 144 5.30 -28.65 11.84
CA LEU A 144 5.43 -27.39 12.59
C LEU A 144 6.18 -27.53 13.93
N SER A 145 6.49 -28.76 14.36
CA SER A 145 7.07 -29.08 15.67
C SER A 145 8.44 -28.44 15.96
N GLY A 146 9.08 -27.80 14.98
CA GLY A 146 10.34 -27.07 15.13
C GLY A 146 10.23 -25.54 15.03
N VAL A 147 9.08 -24.97 14.66
CA VAL A 147 8.93 -23.52 14.44
C VAL A 147 8.42 -22.87 15.72
N LYS A 148 9.35 -22.46 16.60
CA LYS A 148 9.03 -21.61 17.74
C LYS A 148 8.75 -20.20 17.21
N ILE A 149 7.48 -19.78 17.24
CA ILE A 149 7.11 -18.40 16.92
C ILE A 149 7.59 -17.51 18.08
N ASP A 150 8.62 -16.71 17.82
CA ASP A 150 9.07 -15.70 18.75
C ASP A 150 8.10 -14.51 18.75
N THR A 151 7.37 -14.34 19.85
CA THR A 151 6.40 -13.24 20.01
C THR A 151 7.08 -11.88 19.96
N GLN A 152 8.31 -11.77 20.47
CA GLN A 152 9.07 -10.53 20.43
C GLN A 152 9.44 -10.16 19.00
N PHE A 153 9.81 -11.15 18.18
CA PHE A 153 10.06 -10.93 16.76
C PHE A 153 8.82 -10.36 16.06
N LEU A 154 7.63 -10.93 16.30
CA LEU A 154 6.38 -10.44 15.70
C LEU A 154 6.04 -9.01 16.13
N ILE A 155 6.17 -8.69 17.42
CA ILE A 155 5.93 -7.34 17.94
C ILE A 155 6.88 -6.34 17.28
N ASN A 156 8.15 -6.72 17.15
CA ASN A 156 9.17 -5.91 16.48
C ASN A 156 8.88 -5.68 14.99
N GLN A 157 8.07 -6.54 14.33
CA GLN A 157 7.68 -6.36 12.92
C GLN A 157 6.39 -5.55 12.74
N LEU A 158 5.60 -5.30 13.79
CA LEU A 158 4.34 -4.55 13.69
C LEU A 158 4.47 -3.20 12.97
N PRO A 159 5.53 -2.38 13.20
CA PRO A 159 5.67 -1.10 12.50
C PRO A 159 5.76 -1.25 10.98
N SER A 160 6.57 -2.21 10.48
CA SER A 160 6.66 -2.47 9.04
C SER A 160 5.38 -3.07 8.48
N MET A 161 4.69 -3.95 9.20
CA MET A 161 3.39 -4.48 8.77
C MET A 161 2.37 -3.36 8.58
N MET A 162 2.30 -2.40 9.52
CA MET A 162 1.41 -1.24 9.40
C MET A 162 1.81 -0.34 8.24
N ALA A 163 3.11 -0.08 8.06
CA ALA A 163 3.61 0.69 6.92
C ALA A 163 3.28 0.03 5.57
N ILE A 164 3.45 -1.29 5.46
CA ILE A 164 3.14 -2.07 4.24
C ILE A 164 1.63 -2.04 3.96
N LEU A 165 0.80 -2.19 4.98
CA LEU A 165 -0.65 -2.11 4.86
C LEU A 165 -1.10 -0.73 4.35
N ILE A 166 -0.52 0.34 4.91
CA ILE A 166 -0.81 1.72 4.51
C ILE A 166 -0.27 2.03 3.11
N LEU A 167 0.95 1.61 2.79
CA LEU A 167 1.52 1.70 1.44
C LEU A 167 0.61 0.99 0.43
N SER A 168 0.14 -0.21 0.77
CA SER A 168 -0.79 -0.98 -0.06
C SER A 168 -2.11 -0.22 -0.22
N SER A 169 -2.65 0.35 0.85
CA SER A 169 -3.87 1.16 0.77
C SER A 169 -3.74 2.32 -0.24
N LEU A 170 -2.61 3.03 -0.22
CA LEU A 170 -2.33 4.10 -1.17
C LEU A 170 -2.17 3.58 -2.60
N ALA A 171 -1.42 2.49 -2.78
CA ALA A 171 -1.21 1.88 -4.09
C ALA A 171 -2.52 1.41 -4.70
N PHE A 172 -3.33 0.65 -3.96
CA PHE A 172 -4.65 0.19 -4.41
C PHE A 172 -5.58 1.37 -4.70
N ALA A 173 -5.57 2.42 -3.87
CA ALA A 173 -6.35 3.61 -4.14
C ALA A 173 -5.96 4.24 -5.48
N LEU A 174 -4.67 4.43 -5.75
CA LEU A 174 -4.15 4.97 -7.02
C LEU A 174 -4.49 4.08 -8.22
N ILE A 175 -4.47 2.76 -8.07
CA ILE A 175 -4.67 1.81 -9.17
C ILE A 175 -6.16 1.66 -9.52
N LEU A 176 -7.03 1.67 -8.50
CA LEU A 176 -8.44 1.32 -8.65
C LEU A 176 -9.39 2.53 -8.69
N ASP A 177 -8.91 3.76 -8.49
CA ASP A 177 -9.76 4.96 -8.42
C ASP A 177 -10.72 5.09 -9.61
N ARG A 178 -10.23 4.92 -10.83
CA ARG A 178 -11.04 5.03 -12.06
C ARG A 178 -12.09 3.93 -12.14
N ARG A 179 -11.74 2.71 -11.74
CA ARG A 179 -12.68 1.57 -11.76
C ARG A 179 -13.78 1.77 -10.73
N VAL A 180 -13.42 2.20 -9.52
CA VAL A 180 -14.36 2.45 -8.44
C VAL A 180 -15.26 3.64 -8.74
N ALA A 181 -14.73 4.72 -9.32
CA ALA A 181 -15.53 5.86 -9.76
C ALA A 181 -16.56 5.46 -10.84
N PHE A 182 -16.15 4.62 -11.80
CA PHE A 182 -17.05 4.09 -12.81
C PHE A 182 -18.15 3.21 -12.20
N LEU A 183 -17.80 2.30 -11.29
CA LEU A 183 -18.77 1.47 -10.56
C LEU A 183 -19.74 2.30 -9.72
N ALA A 184 -19.29 3.42 -9.16
CA ALA A 184 -20.13 4.37 -8.43
C ALA A 184 -21.01 5.25 -9.34
N GLY A 185 -20.89 5.14 -10.67
CA GLY A 185 -21.61 5.96 -11.64
C GLY A 185 -21.27 7.44 -11.53
N LEU A 186 -20.00 7.76 -11.21
CA LEU A 186 -19.49 9.12 -11.09
C LEU A 186 -18.60 9.45 -12.29
N ARG A 187 -18.85 10.59 -12.94
CA ARG A 187 -18.00 11.07 -14.04
C ARG A 187 -16.74 11.70 -13.45
N PHE A 188 -15.59 11.13 -13.80
CA PHE A 188 -14.29 11.49 -13.25
C PHE A 188 -13.55 12.38 -14.25
N GLU A 189 -13.47 13.68 -13.99
CA GLU A 189 -12.78 14.63 -14.87
C GLU A 189 -11.37 15.02 -14.38
N ARG A 190 -11.11 14.92 -13.07
CA ARG A 190 -9.79 15.18 -12.49
C ARG A 190 -8.90 13.95 -12.62
N ALA A 191 -8.56 13.58 -13.86
CA ALA A 191 -7.48 12.62 -14.13
C ALA A 191 -6.12 13.32 -14.06
N ALA A 192 -5.79 13.93 -12.91
CA ALA A 192 -4.47 14.48 -12.65
C ALA A 192 -3.51 13.45 -12.04
N SER A 193 -4.00 12.31 -11.54
CA SER A 193 -3.15 11.21 -11.07
C SER A 193 -2.51 10.49 -12.24
N GLY A 194 -1.47 11.10 -12.80
CA GLY A 194 -0.66 10.61 -13.91
C GLY A 194 0.15 9.36 -13.61
N ILE A 195 0.04 8.75 -12.42
CA ILE A 195 0.74 7.50 -12.13
C ILE A 195 -0.10 6.35 -12.67
N ARG A 196 0.13 6.01 -13.93
CA ARG A 196 -0.29 4.71 -14.45
C ARG A 196 0.52 3.65 -13.72
N LEU A 197 -0.10 2.54 -13.31
CA LEU A 197 0.61 1.40 -12.71
C LEU A 197 1.84 1.00 -13.55
N LEU A 198 1.74 1.09 -14.88
CA LEU A 198 2.82 0.84 -15.84
C LEU A 198 4.05 1.76 -15.71
N GLU A 199 3.89 2.94 -15.13
CA GLU A 199 4.90 4.00 -15.06
C GLU A 199 5.53 4.12 -13.66
N PHE A 200 4.99 3.40 -12.67
CA PHE A 200 5.56 3.41 -11.32
C PHE A 200 7.01 2.93 -11.32
N ARG A 201 7.90 3.73 -10.76
CA ARG A 201 9.33 3.42 -10.60
C ARG A 201 9.80 4.03 -9.30
N MET A 202 10.51 3.26 -8.48
CA MET A 202 11.15 3.79 -7.29
C MET A 202 12.27 4.78 -7.68
N PRO A 203 12.45 5.89 -6.95
CA PRO A 203 13.59 6.78 -7.14
C PRO A 203 14.91 6.05 -6.98
N ASP A 204 15.93 6.46 -7.72
CA ASP A 204 17.21 5.75 -7.80
C ASP A 204 17.89 5.57 -6.43
N PHE A 205 17.76 6.55 -5.54
CA PHE A 205 18.38 6.46 -4.21
C PHE A 205 17.75 5.41 -3.29
N MET A 206 16.52 4.95 -3.56
CA MET A 206 15.85 3.91 -2.76
C MET A 206 16.57 2.56 -2.84
N ILE A 207 17.35 2.32 -3.90
CA ILE A 207 18.10 1.06 -4.01
C ILE A 207 19.19 0.95 -2.95
N TRP A 208 19.85 2.07 -2.65
CA TRP A 208 20.83 2.14 -1.58
C TRP A 208 20.18 1.89 -0.22
N VAL A 209 18.99 2.46 0.00
CA VAL A 209 18.20 2.19 1.22
C VAL A 209 17.88 0.70 1.35
N ALA A 210 17.45 0.04 0.27
CA ALA A 210 17.17 -1.39 0.26
C ALA A 210 18.43 -2.24 0.51
N MET A 211 19.56 -1.90 -0.12
CA MET A 211 20.83 -2.62 0.07
C MET A 211 21.36 -2.46 1.50
N PHE A 212 21.38 -1.24 2.05
CA PHE A 212 21.85 -1.00 3.41
C PHE A 212 20.93 -1.62 4.46
N SER A 213 19.60 -1.54 4.28
CA SER A 213 18.65 -2.16 5.21
C SER A 213 18.74 -3.69 5.18
N PHE A 214 18.90 -4.30 4.00
CA PHE A 214 19.19 -5.73 3.87
C PHE A 214 20.50 -6.11 4.58
N LEU A 215 21.59 -5.40 4.31
CA LEU A 215 22.88 -5.72 4.92
C LEU A 215 22.82 -5.59 6.45
N LEU A 216 22.26 -4.49 6.97
CA LEU A 216 22.15 -4.24 8.40
C LEU A 216 21.16 -5.18 9.11
N SER A 217 20.16 -5.74 8.42
CA SER A 217 19.22 -6.67 9.05
C SER A 217 19.86 -8.02 9.38
N PHE A 218 20.86 -8.45 8.61
CA PHE A 218 21.54 -9.75 8.80
C PHE A 218 22.91 -9.65 9.50
N LEU A 219 23.47 -8.45 9.62
CA LEU A 219 24.70 -8.24 10.37
C LEU A 219 24.45 -8.44 11.87
N LYS A 220 25.29 -9.27 12.50
CA LYS A 220 25.33 -9.44 13.96
C LYS A 220 26.05 -8.23 14.57
N ILE A 221 25.28 -7.15 14.79
CA ILE A 221 25.75 -5.93 15.46
C ILE A 221 25.47 -6.07 16.96
N GLU A 222 26.38 -5.58 17.81
CA GLU A 222 26.22 -5.61 19.27
C GLU A 222 24.93 -4.93 19.75
N THR A 223 24.45 -3.95 18.96
CA THR A 223 23.27 -3.13 19.24
C THR A 223 22.00 -3.75 18.61
N PRO A 224 21.11 -4.39 19.40
CA PRO A 224 20.02 -5.21 18.85
C PRO A 224 18.97 -4.41 18.08
N TRP A 225 18.73 -3.15 18.47
CA TRP A 225 17.71 -2.30 17.85
C TRP A 225 18.05 -1.92 16.40
N VAL A 226 19.33 -1.90 16.03
CA VAL A 226 19.77 -1.56 14.66
C VAL A 226 19.26 -2.60 13.66
N SER A 227 19.42 -3.89 13.98
CA SER A 227 18.92 -4.99 13.14
C SER A 227 17.39 -4.95 13.03
N VAL A 228 16.69 -4.66 14.13
CA VAL A 228 15.22 -4.52 14.13
C VAL A 228 14.75 -3.38 13.22
N VAL A 229 15.35 -2.20 13.34
CA VAL A 229 15.02 -1.04 12.49
C VAL A 229 15.35 -1.34 11.03
N ALA A 230 16.53 -1.90 10.76
CA ALA A 230 16.96 -2.27 9.42
C ALA A 230 15.99 -3.28 8.78
N LEU A 231 15.56 -4.30 9.52
CA LEU A 231 14.60 -5.30 9.05
C LEU A 231 13.22 -4.68 8.73
N ASN A 232 12.73 -3.77 9.57
CA ASN A 232 11.48 -3.06 9.29
C ASN A 232 11.57 -2.22 8.00
N ILE A 233 12.68 -1.48 7.82
CA ILE A 233 12.91 -0.70 6.59
C ILE A 233 13.00 -1.64 5.39
N PHE A 234 13.72 -2.75 5.51
CA PHE A 234 13.88 -3.73 4.44
C PHE A 234 12.52 -4.34 4.02
N ASN A 235 11.65 -4.69 4.96
CA ASN A 235 10.31 -5.18 4.67
C ASN A 235 9.46 -4.16 3.90
N ILE A 236 9.54 -2.88 4.27
CA ILE A 236 8.85 -1.79 3.55
C ILE A 236 9.41 -1.66 2.13
N MET A 237 10.73 -1.79 1.95
CA MET A 237 11.37 -1.78 0.63
C MET A 237 10.92 -2.97 -0.23
N ILE A 238 10.83 -4.17 0.33
CA ILE A 238 10.28 -5.34 -0.37
C ILE A 238 8.89 -5.04 -0.91
N ALA A 239 7.99 -4.49 -0.08
CA ALA A 239 6.65 -4.13 -0.51
C ALA A 239 6.63 -2.99 -1.56
N ALA A 240 7.51 -2.00 -1.44
CA ALA A 240 7.65 -0.95 -2.45
C ALA A 240 8.11 -1.51 -3.81
N TYR A 241 9.12 -2.37 -3.81
CA TYR A 241 9.60 -3.04 -5.02
C TYR A 241 8.62 -4.09 -5.56
N PHE A 242 7.77 -4.69 -4.72
CA PHE A 242 6.65 -5.53 -5.16
C PHE A 242 5.73 -4.75 -6.12
N PHE A 243 5.35 -3.52 -5.80
CA PHE A 243 4.53 -2.68 -6.69
C PHE A 243 5.27 -2.30 -7.98
N GLN A 244 6.58 -2.12 -7.94
CA GLN A 244 7.39 -1.96 -9.16
C GLN A 244 7.42 -3.25 -9.99
N GLY A 245 7.53 -4.42 -9.34
CA GLY A 245 7.41 -5.72 -10.00
C GLY A 245 6.05 -5.92 -10.67
N LEU A 246 4.96 -5.49 -10.05
CA LEU A 246 3.62 -5.46 -10.66
C LEU A 246 3.58 -4.60 -11.93
N ALA A 247 4.26 -3.46 -11.94
CA ALA A 247 4.37 -2.60 -13.12
C ALA A 247 5.11 -3.30 -14.28
N VAL A 248 6.18 -4.04 -13.97
CA VAL A 248 6.92 -4.86 -14.94
C VAL A 248 6.03 -5.99 -15.48
N LEU A 249 5.34 -6.71 -14.59
CA LEU A 249 4.42 -7.79 -14.97
C LEU A 249 3.30 -7.29 -15.89
N GLU A 250 2.67 -6.15 -15.57
CA GLU A 250 1.64 -5.57 -16.44
C GLU A 250 2.21 -5.10 -17.78
N SER A 251 3.43 -4.56 -17.79
CA SER A 251 4.12 -4.25 -19.05
C SER A 251 4.41 -5.49 -19.88
N ALA A 252 4.74 -6.62 -19.26
CA ALA A 252 4.93 -7.90 -19.94
C ALA A 252 3.60 -8.42 -20.51
N PHE A 253 2.50 -8.36 -19.74
CA PHE A 253 1.19 -8.74 -20.24
C PHE A 253 0.72 -7.89 -21.42
N ALA A 254 1.03 -6.60 -21.41
CA ALA A 254 0.75 -5.71 -22.53
C ALA A 254 1.60 -6.08 -23.77
N HIS A 255 2.89 -6.35 -23.59
CA HIS A 255 3.80 -6.74 -24.66
C HIS A 255 3.40 -8.08 -25.32
N TYR A 256 3.13 -9.11 -24.51
CA TYR A 256 2.73 -10.44 -24.97
C TYR A 256 1.22 -10.56 -25.28
N ARG A 257 0.46 -9.46 -25.19
CA ARG A 257 -0.99 -9.41 -25.44
C ARG A 257 -1.77 -10.51 -24.70
N VAL A 258 -1.39 -10.79 -23.45
CA VAL A 258 -1.99 -11.85 -22.63
C VAL A 258 -3.48 -11.53 -22.42
N GLY A 259 -4.36 -12.50 -22.67
CA GLY A 259 -5.81 -12.35 -22.51
C GLY A 259 -6.25 -12.24 -21.04
N PHE A 260 -7.44 -11.70 -20.79
CA PHE A 260 -7.94 -11.39 -19.44
C PHE A 260 -7.93 -12.60 -18.49
N LEU A 261 -8.41 -13.77 -18.94
CA LEU A 261 -8.49 -14.97 -18.09
C LEU A 261 -7.10 -15.44 -17.62
N ILE A 262 -6.13 -15.44 -18.53
CA ILE A 262 -4.75 -15.83 -18.22
C ILE A 262 -4.10 -14.79 -17.31
N ARG A 263 -4.34 -13.48 -17.52
CA ARG A 263 -3.86 -12.44 -16.61
C ARG A 263 -4.39 -12.64 -15.20
N LEU A 264 -5.69 -12.95 -15.05
CA LEU A 264 -6.30 -13.20 -13.75
C LEU A 264 -5.63 -14.40 -13.05
N LEU A 265 -5.44 -15.51 -13.76
CA LEU A 265 -4.79 -16.70 -13.23
C LEU A 265 -3.35 -16.39 -12.78
N ILE A 266 -2.56 -15.73 -13.63
CA ILE A 266 -1.19 -15.37 -13.29
C ILE A 266 -1.17 -14.42 -12.09
N TYR A 267 -2.08 -13.44 -12.00
CA TYR A 267 -2.15 -12.57 -10.83
C TYR A 267 -2.44 -13.34 -9.55
N VAL A 268 -3.39 -14.28 -9.56
CA VAL A 268 -3.70 -15.10 -8.37
C VAL A 268 -2.46 -15.86 -7.91
N PHE A 269 -1.72 -16.50 -8.82
CA PHE A 269 -0.50 -17.23 -8.46
C PHE A 269 0.66 -16.32 -8.05
N VAL A 270 0.93 -15.27 -8.84
CA VAL A 270 2.10 -14.41 -8.63
C VAL A 270 1.92 -13.51 -7.42
N VAL A 271 0.75 -12.90 -7.24
CA VAL A 271 0.46 -12.04 -6.09
C VAL A 271 0.20 -12.87 -4.83
N GLY A 272 -0.54 -13.97 -4.96
CA GLY A 272 -0.92 -14.81 -3.81
C GLY A 272 0.25 -15.60 -3.23
N GLN A 273 1.17 -16.09 -4.07
CA GLN A 273 2.23 -17.00 -3.61
C GLN A 273 3.64 -16.50 -3.92
N LEU A 274 3.86 -15.85 -5.07
CA LEU A 274 5.20 -15.46 -5.54
C LEU A 274 5.52 -13.97 -5.31
N PHE A 275 4.90 -13.34 -4.30
CA PHE A 275 5.09 -11.91 -4.06
C PHE A 275 6.56 -11.55 -3.79
N PHE A 276 7.32 -12.42 -3.11
CA PHE A 276 8.77 -12.23 -2.92
C PHE A 276 9.53 -12.23 -4.25
N LEU A 277 9.25 -13.19 -5.13
CA LEU A 277 9.88 -13.25 -6.46
C LEU A 277 9.53 -12.00 -7.27
N LEU A 278 8.28 -11.55 -7.21
CA LEU A 278 7.84 -10.33 -7.88
C LEU A 278 8.56 -9.08 -7.34
N SER A 279 8.83 -9.03 -6.04
CA SER A 279 9.61 -7.97 -5.42
C SER A 279 11.06 -7.95 -5.94
N VAL A 280 11.67 -9.13 -6.10
CA VAL A 280 13.01 -9.27 -6.71
C VAL A 280 12.98 -8.79 -8.16
N VAL A 281 11.97 -9.15 -8.95
CA VAL A 281 11.81 -8.64 -10.32
C VAL A 281 11.73 -7.12 -10.33
N GLY A 282 10.98 -6.52 -9.41
CA GLY A 282 10.89 -5.07 -9.26
C GLY A 282 12.22 -4.41 -8.89
N LEU A 283 13.03 -5.05 -8.04
CA LEU A 283 14.37 -4.59 -7.70
C LEU A 283 15.32 -4.69 -8.91
N VAL A 284 15.31 -5.82 -9.62
CA VAL A 284 16.15 -6.07 -10.81
C VAL A 284 15.80 -5.13 -11.97
N ASP A 285 14.53 -4.71 -12.09
CA ASP A 285 14.08 -3.72 -13.10
C ASP A 285 14.88 -2.42 -13.03
N TYR A 286 15.45 -2.06 -11.87
CA TYR A 286 16.31 -0.89 -11.74
C TYR A 286 17.52 -0.93 -12.69
N TRP A 287 18.22 -2.07 -12.75
CA TRP A 287 19.42 -2.23 -13.59
C TRP A 287 19.09 -2.67 -15.01
N VAL A 288 18.14 -3.60 -15.15
CA VAL A 288 17.86 -4.23 -16.46
C VAL A 288 16.95 -3.35 -17.32
N ASP A 289 16.07 -2.57 -16.69
CA ASP A 289 15.01 -1.78 -17.32
C ASP A 289 14.17 -2.64 -18.28
N PHE A 290 13.48 -3.64 -17.73
CA PHE A 290 12.72 -4.62 -18.52
C PHE A 290 11.66 -3.91 -19.37
N ARG A 291 11.02 -2.88 -18.82
CA ARG A 291 9.97 -2.11 -19.48
C ARG A 291 10.47 -1.42 -20.75
N ARG A 292 11.64 -0.80 -20.72
CA ARG A 292 12.24 -0.18 -21.91
C ARG A 292 12.52 -1.21 -22.99
N ARG A 293 13.08 -2.37 -22.63
CA ARG A 293 13.41 -3.44 -23.60
C ARG A 293 12.16 -4.02 -24.27
N MET A 294 11.08 -4.22 -23.52
CA MET A 294 9.81 -4.72 -24.08
C MET A 294 9.16 -3.69 -25.02
N ARG A 295 9.28 -2.39 -24.75
CA ARG A 295 8.77 -1.34 -25.64
C ARG A 295 9.64 -1.17 -26.90
N GLY A 296 10.96 -1.24 -26.76
CA GLY A 296 11.93 -1.03 -27.84
C GLY A 296 11.80 -2.03 -29.00
N ASN A 297 11.44 -3.29 -28.71
CA ASN A 297 11.28 -4.32 -29.74
C ASN A 297 9.99 -4.18 -30.60
N SER A 298 9.20 -3.11 -30.40
CA SER A 298 7.91 -2.89 -31.07
C SER A 298 7.98 -1.95 -32.29
N LEU A 299 9.14 -1.35 -32.58
CA LEU A 299 9.36 -0.51 -33.75
C LEU A 299 10.49 -1.14 -34.59
N PRO A 300 10.27 -1.47 -35.87
CA PRO A 300 11.39 -1.64 -36.78
C PRO A 300 12.15 -0.32 -36.79
N GLU A 301 13.47 -0.36 -36.66
CA GLU A 301 14.32 0.80 -36.96
C GLU A 301 14.02 1.22 -38.39
N GLY A 302 13.16 2.22 -38.53
CA GLY A 302 12.87 2.87 -39.79
C GLY A 302 14.12 3.60 -40.25
N ASP A 303 14.85 2.95 -41.14
CA ASP A 303 15.72 3.48 -42.19
C ASP A 303 15.95 5.01 -42.11
N HIS A 304 16.86 5.42 -41.23
CA HIS A 304 17.35 6.80 -41.17
C HIS A 304 18.49 7.07 -42.15
N ASN A 305 18.72 6.22 -43.17
CA ASN A 305 19.90 6.33 -44.02
C ASN A 305 19.61 6.34 -45.54
N LYS A 306 18.59 7.10 -45.98
CA LYS A 306 18.25 7.20 -47.41
C LYS A 306 17.87 8.58 -47.95
N LYS A 307 18.38 9.67 -47.37
CA LYS A 307 18.10 11.04 -47.89
C LYS A 307 19.32 11.95 -48.10
N GLU A 308 20.51 11.40 -48.32
CA GLU A 308 21.68 12.20 -48.74
C GLU A 308 22.49 11.55 -49.88
N ARG A 309 21.80 11.05 -50.92
CA ARG A 309 22.39 10.87 -52.26
C ARG A 309 21.28 10.94 -53.31
N VAL A 310 21.05 12.13 -53.86
CA VAL A 310 20.92 12.48 -55.30
C VAL A 310 20.85 14.01 -55.38
#